data_AF-A0A4Q3JVM7-F1
#
_entry.id   AF-A0A4Q3JVM7-F1
#
_cell.length_a   1.000
_cell.length_b   1.000
_cell.length_c   1.000
_cell.angle_alpha   90.00
_cell.angle_beta   90.00
_cell.angle_gamma   90.00
#
_symmetry.space_group_name_H-M   'P 1'
#
loop_
_entity.id
_entity.type
_entity.pdbx_description
1 polymer ?
#
loop_
_entity_poly.entity_id
_entity_poly.type
_entity_poly.pdbx_seq_one_letter_code
_entity_poly.pdbx_strand_id
1 'polypeptide(L)'
;ANLHGFDRSKVAMFEPVHGSAPDIAGRGLANPFACLLTVGMMLAHLGYPEEELRIEAAVARAIDELQCTRDVGGTLSTSEAARGVHCSSSIARATAASIRRSSSG
;
A
#
# COMPACT_ATOMS: atom_id res chain seq x y z
N ALA A 1 -5.30 -7.13 10.56
CA ALA A 1 -5.54 -8.55 10.25
C ALA A 1 -6.36 -8.67 8.97
N ASN A 2 -6.24 -9.76 8.20
CA ASN A 2 -7.02 -9.92 6.96
C ASN A 2 -8.03 -11.05 7.09
N LEU A 3 -9.31 -10.77 6.81
CA LEU A 3 -10.40 -11.75 6.86
C LEU A 3 -10.80 -12.15 5.44
N HIS A 4 -10.95 -13.45 5.20
CA HIS A 4 -11.31 -14.04 3.91
C HIS A 4 -10.43 -13.65 2.72
N GLY A 5 -9.18 -13.20 2.95
CA GLY A 5 -8.29 -12.68 1.90
C GLY A 5 -8.02 -13.65 0.73
N PHE A 6 -8.14 -14.96 0.95
CA PHE A 6 -7.94 -16.00 -0.08
C PHE A 6 -9.24 -16.54 -0.69
N ASP A 7 -10.40 -16.23 -0.11
CA ASP A 7 -11.71 -16.73 -0.54
C ASP A 7 -12.50 -15.59 -1.20
N ARG A 8 -12.36 -15.48 -2.52
CA ARG A 8 -13.02 -14.44 -3.33
C ARG A 8 -14.54 -14.53 -3.38
N SER A 9 -15.15 -15.59 -2.84
CA SER A 9 -16.60 -15.74 -2.80
C SER A 9 -17.24 -15.05 -1.58
N LYS A 10 -16.43 -14.53 -0.65
CA LYS A 10 -16.87 -13.90 0.60
C LYS A 10 -16.47 -12.44 0.67
N VAL A 11 -17.18 -11.70 1.51
CA VAL A 11 -16.75 -10.35 1.90
C VAL A 11 -15.43 -10.46 2.65
N ALA A 12 -14.40 -9.79 2.14
CA ALA A 12 -13.08 -9.73 2.75
C ALA A 12 -12.84 -8.38 3.43
N MET A 13 -12.00 -8.39 4.47
CA MET A 13 -11.54 -7.19 5.17
C MET A 13 -10.01 -7.17 5.16
N PHE A 14 -9.43 -6.03 4.82
CA PHE A 14 -8.00 -5.81 4.77
C PHE A 14 -7.64 -4.59 5.62
N GLU A 15 -6.78 -4.78 6.61
CA GLU A 15 -6.33 -3.70 7.50
C GLU A 15 -4.86 -3.87 7.90
N PRO A 16 -4.13 -2.75 8.06
CA PRO A 16 -2.80 -2.77 8.66
C PRO A 16 -2.85 -3.39 10.07
N VAL A 17 -1.80 -4.12 10.45
CA VAL A 17 -1.74 -4.78 11.77
C VAL A 17 -1.36 -3.82 12.89
N HIS A 18 -0.70 -2.69 12.59
CA HIS A 18 -0.32 -1.73 13.60
C HIS A 18 -1.55 -1.05 14.24
N GLY A 19 -1.43 -0.70 15.52
CA GLY A 19 -2.47 0.05 16.24
C GLY A 19 -2.59 1.51 15.79
N SER A 20 -3.40 2.28 16.52
CA SER A 20 -3.73 3.68 16.19
C SER A 20 -2.60 4.70 16.44
N ALA A 21 -1.54 4.30 17.17
CA ALA A 21 -0.38 5.14 17.50
C ALA A 21 -0.76 6.57 17.97
N PRO A 22 -1.52 6.69 19.08
CA PRO A 22 -2.12 7.96 19.51
C PRO A 22 -1.11 9.06 19.86
N ASP A 23 0.10 8.67 20.26
CA ASP A 23 1.23 9.56 20.58
C ASP A 23 1.82 10.29 19.36
N ILE A 24 1.63 9.74 18.16
CA ILE A 24 2.08 10.33 16.89
C ILE A 24 0.95 10.75 15.95
N ALA A 25 -0.31 10.54 16.35
CA ALA A 25 -1.49 10.91 15.57
C ALA A 25 -1.47 12.42 15.21
N GLY A 26 -1.76 12.73 13.94
CA GLY A 26 -1.78 14.11 13.44
C GLY A 26 -0.41 14.77 13.25
N ARG A 27 0.71 14.08 13.55
CA ARG A 27 2.06 14.65 13.46
C ARG A 27 2.79 14.35 12.16
N GLY A 28 2.18 13.58 11.26
CA GLY A 28 2.80 13.18 9.98
C GLY A 28 4.04 12.30 10.15
N LEU A 29 4.09 11.51 11.24
CA LEU A 29 5.22 10.61 11.56
C LEU A 29 4.90 9.13 11.33
N ALA A 30 3.63 8.79 11.08
CA ALA A 30 3.21 7.40 10.90
C ALA A 30 3.76 6.85 9.58
N ASN A 31 4.19 5.59 9.60
CA ASN A 31 4.64 4.88 8.41
C ASN A 31 3.44 4.47 7.53
N PRO A 32 3.37 4.94 6.27
CA PRO A 32 2.24 4.59 5.39
C PRO A 32 2.35 3.18 4.78
N PHE A 33 3.51 2.52 4.84
CA PHE A 33 3.78 1.33 4.03
C PHE A 33 2.91 0.13 4.37
N ALA A 34 2.58 -0.09 5.64
CA ALA A 34 1.67 -1.17 6.02
C ALA A 34 0.29 -1.01 5.36
N CYS A 35 -0.22 0.23 5.30
CA CYS A 35 -1.47 0.55 4.60
C CYS A 35 -1.37 0.30 3.10
N LEU A 36 -0.26 0.68 2.47
CA LEU A 36 -0.03 0.42 1.05
C LEU A 36 0.03 -1.07 0.74
N LEU A 37 0.76 -1.87 1.54
CA LEU A 37 0.83 -3.32 1.38
C LEU A 37 -0.54 -3.99 1.57
N THR A 38 -1.33 -3.54 2.57
CA THR A 38 -2.73 -3.98 2.75
C THR A 38 -3.58 -3.70 1.51
N VAL A 39 -3.42 -2.54 0.87
CA VAL A 39 -4.08 -2.24 -0.41
C VAL A 39 -3.62 -3.18 -1.52
N GLY A 40 -2.33 -3.54 -1.58
CA GLY A 40 -1.80 -4.56 -2.49
C GLY A 40 -2.54 -5.90 -2.36
N MET A 41 -2.66 -6.40 -1.13
CA MET A 41 -3.39 -7.64 -0.84
C MET A 41 -4.86 -7.57 -1.26
N MET A 42 -5.51 -6.43 -1.04
CA MET A 42 -6.88 -6.19 -1.50
C MET A 42 -6.98 -6.24 -3.03
N LEU A 43 -6.03 -5.62 -3.75
CA LEU A 43 -6.00 -5.64 -5.21
C LEU A 43 -5.81 -7.06 -5.75
N ALA A 44 -4.91 -7.84 -5.14
CA ALA A 44 -4.75 -9.26 -5.47
C ALA A 44 -6.04 -10.04 -5.23
N HIS A 45 -6.74 -9.81 -4.11
CA HIS A 45 -8.05 -10.40 -3.87
C HIS A 45 -9.09 -10.02 -4.94
N LEU A 46 -9.05 -8.79 -5.45
CA LEU A 46 -9.98 -8.29 -6.47
C LEU A 46 -9.67 -8.74 -7.92
N GLY A 47 -8.60 -9.50 -8.16
CA GLY A 47 -8.24 -9.94 -9.52
C GLY A 47 -6.94 -9.35 -10.08
N TYR A 48 -6.21 -8.55 -9.29
CA TYR A 48 -5.06 -7.77 -9.77
C TYR A 48 -3.75 -8.12 -9.04
N PRO A 49 -3.28 -9.37 -9.10
CA PRO A 49 -2.07 -9.80 -8.38
C PRO A 49 -0.80 -9.06 -8.84
N GLU A 50 -0.74 -8.65 -10.10
CA GLU A 50 0.38 -7.85 -10.63
C GLU A 50 0.49 -6.47 -9.96
N GLU A 51 -0.61 -5.90 -9.49
CA GLU A 51 -0.60 -4.61 -8.79
C GLU A 51 -0.11 -4.77 -7.34
N GLU A 52 -0.37 -5.91 -6.69
CA GLU A 52 0.24 -6.25 -5.40
C GLU A 52 1.77 -6.30 -5.51
N LEU A 53 2.29 -7.06 -6.46
CA LEU A 53 3.73 -7.18 -6.70
C LEU A 53 4.39 -5.84 -7.00
N ARG A 54 3.72 -4.96 -7.76
CA ARG A 54 4.22 -3.60 -8.02
C ARG A 54 4.29 -2.74 -6.76
N ILE A 55 3.26 -2.82 -5.90
CA ILE A 55 3.25 -2.09 -4.63
C ILE A 55 4.35 -2.61 -3.71
N GLU A 56 4.50 -3.94 -3.59
CA GLU A 56 5.56 -4.57 -2.79
C GLU A 56 6.95 -4.12 -3.26
N ALA A 57 7.22 -4.19 -4.57
CA ALA A 57 8.48 -3.76 -5.14
C ALA A 57 8.76 -2.26 -4.91
N ALA A 58 7.73 -1.41 -5.02
CA ALA A 58 7.87 0.03 -4.80
C ALA A 58 8.14 0.36 -3.31
N VAL A 59 7.51 -0.35 -2.38
CA VAL A 59 7.77 -0.22 -0.94
C VAL A 59 9.17 -0.72 -0.59
N ALA A 60 9.58 -1.90 -1.10
CA ALA A 60 10.91 -2.45 -0.87
C ALA A 60 12.00 -1.48 -1.35
N ARG A 61 11.86 -0.95 -2.57
CA ARG A 61 12.78 0.05 -3.11
C ARG A 61 12.84 1.33 -2.26
N ALA A 62 11.69 1.83 -1.79
CA ALA A 62 11.66 3.01 -0.94
C ALA A 62 12.41 2.80 0.39
N ILE A 63 12.36 1.59 0.94
CA ILE A 63 13.14 1.22 2.13
C ILE A 63 14.63 1.14 1.79
N ASP A 64 15.01 0.47 0.70
CA ASP A 64 16.40 0.33 0.26
C ASP A 64 17.08 1.69 -0.02
N GLU A 65 16.32 2.65 -0.57
CA GLU A 65 16.78 4.01 -0.86
C GLU A 65 16.63 4.98 0.33
N LEU A 66 16.24 4.48 1.52
CA LEU A 66 15.94 5.27 2.73
C LEU A 66 14.90 6.38 2.52
N GLN A 67 14.05 6.25 1.50
CA GLN A 67 12.90 7.12 1.22
C GLN A 67 11.69 6.73 2.08
N CYS A 68 11.91 6.64 3.39
CA CYS A 68 10.96 6.09 4.34
C CYS A 68 10.88 6.90 5.64
N THR A 69 9.93 6.57 6.51
CA THR A 69 9.75 7.20 7.82
C THR A 69 10.81 6.70 8.82
N ARG A 70 10.92 7.41 9.96
CA ARG A 70 11.97 7.17 10.95
C ARG A 70 11.96 5.78 11.58
N ASP A 71 10.79 5.18 11.76
CA ASP A 71 10.62 3.84 12.33
C ASP A 71 11.26 2.72 11.50
N VAL A 72 11.49 2.97 10.20
CA VAL A 72 12.13 2.05 9.26
C VAL A 72 13.46 2.56 8.71
N GLY A 73 14.06 3.57 9.37
CA GLY A 73 15.44 4.02 9.12
C GLY A 73 15.60 5.29 8.28
N GLY A 74 14.51 5.87 7.76
CA GLY A 74 14.58 7.11 6.98
C GLY A 74 14.33 8.37 7.81
N THR A 75 14.07 9.49 7.13
CA THR A 75 13.83 10.80 7.78
C THR A 75 12.59 11.51 7.27
N LEU A 76 11.83 10.88 6.38
CA LEU A 76 10.68 11.49 5.72
C LEU A 76 9.46 11.56 6.63
N SER A 77 8.58 12.52 6.37
CA SER A 77 7.21 12.51 6.88
C SER A 77 6.35 11.43 6.20
N THR A 78 5.19 11.13 6.78
CA THR A 78 4.20 10.20 6.20
C THR A 78 3.89 10.52 4.73
N SER A 79 3.62 11.79 4.43
CA SER A 79 3.23 12.23 3.09
C SER A 79 4.39 12.23 2.09
N GLU A 80 5.62 12.40 2.57
CA GLU A 80 6.83 12.29 1.74
C GLU A 80 7.13 10.83 1.41
N ALA A 81 7.12 9.95 2.40
CA ALA A 81 7.32 8.51 2.21
C ALA A 81 6.26 7.91 1.26
N ALA A 82 4.98 8.29 1.42
CA ALA A 82 3.90 7.85 0.53
C ALA A 82 4.11 8.33 -0.93
N ARG A 83 4.61 9.56 -1.12
CA ARG A 83 4.94 10.09 -2.46
C ARG A 83 6.12 9.38 -3.10
N GLY A 84 7.13 8.98 -2.32
CA GLY A 84 8.28 8.20 -2.83
C GLY A 84 7.84 6.90 -3.51
N VAL A 85 6.87 6.21 -2.91
CA VAL A 85 6.27 5.00 -3.48
C VAL A 85 5.45 5.32 -4.75
N HIS A 86 4.65 6.39 -4.72
CA HIS A 86 3.82 6.81 -5.86
C HIS A 86 4.62 7.33 -7.07
N CYS A 87 5.74 8.02 -6.86
CA CYS A 87 6.54 8.59 -7.94
C CYS A 87 7.38 7.52 -8.64
N SER A 88 7.84 6.52 -7.88
CA SER A 88 8.61 5.39 -8.41
C SER A 88 7.77 4.43 -9.24
N SER A 89 6.43 4.54 -9.17
CA SER A 89 5.54 3.56 -9.74
C SER A 89 4.27 4.24 -10.24
N SER A 90 4.06 4.19 -11.56
CA SER A 90 2.85 4.65 -12.26
C SER A 90 1.55 3.91 -11.87
N ILE A 91 1.48 3.36 -10.65
CA ILE A 91 0.45 2.50 -10.07
C ILE A 91 -0.92 3.17 -10.16
N ALA A 92 -1.10 4.41 -9.67
CA ALA A 92 -2.44 5.01 -9.66
C ALA A 92 -3.08 5.17 -11.06
N ARG A 93 -2.29 5.49 -12.09
CA ARG A 93 -2.81 5.59 -13.47
C ARG A 93 -2.98 4.21 -14.12
N ALA A 94 -2.06 3.29 -13.89
CA ALA A 94 -2.11 1.94 -14.42
C ALA A 94 -3.25 1.12 -13.80
N THR A 95 -3.41 1.13 -12.48
CA THR A 95 -4.49 0.46 -11.74
C THR A 95 -5.85 1.03 -12.13
N ALA A 96 -6.01 2.36 -12.19
CA ALA A 96 -7.27 2.96 -12.62
C ALA A 96 -7.62 2.62 -14.09
N ALA A 97 -6.62 2.52 -14.97
CA ALA A 97 -6.83 2.08 -16.35
C ALA A 97 -7.13 0.58 -16.47
N SER A 98 -6.50 -0.26 -15.64
CA SER A 98 -6.70 -1.71 -15.59
C SER A 98 -8.10 -2.05 -15.09
N ILE A 99 -8.52 -1.45 -13.97
CA ILE A 99 -9.86 -1.60 -13.41
C ILE A 99 -10.94 -1.20 -14.42
N ARG A 100 -10.76 -0.07 -15.12
CA ARG A 100 -11.72 0.39 -16.13
C ARG A 100 -11.87 -0.55 -17.32
N ARG A 101 -10.81 -1.26 -17.73
CA ARG A 101 -10.88 -2.22 -18.86
C ARG A 101 -11.61 -3.50 -18.48
N SER A 102 -11.47 -3.97 -17.24
CA SER A 102 -12.14 -5.17 -16.73
C SER A 102 -13.65 -5.00 -16.55
N SER A 103 -14.13 -3.77 -16.35
CA SER A 103 -15.56 -3.45 -16.20
C SER A 103 -16.33 -3.24 -17.52
N SER A 104 -15.67 -3.40 -18.68
CA SER A 104 -16.27 -3.21 -20.01
C SER A 104 -16.37 -4.51 -20.82
N GLY A 105 -16.18 -5.67 -20.18
CA GLY A 105 -16.29 -7.01 -20.79
C GLY A 105 -17.46 -7.81 -20.21
#